data_AF-A0A660XGM0-F1
#
_entry.id   AF-A0A660XGM0-F1
#
_cell.length_a   1.000
_cell.length_b   1.000
_cell.length_c   1.000
_cell.angle_alpha   90.00
_cell.angle_beta   90.00
_cell.angle_gamma   90.00
#
_symmetry.space_group_name_H-M   'P 1'
#
loop_
_entity.id
_entity.type
_entity.pdbx_description
1 polymer ?
#
loop_
_entity_poly.entity_id
_entity_poly.type
_entity_poly.pdbx_seq_one_letter_code
_entity_poly.pdbx_strand_id
1 'polypeptide(L)'
;MSSKKLTLFKIINIYCILSLIMLLSDRAISQENHTWEWLNPLPQGNPLFSVYFIDKNEGWVGGENGTVLHTTDGGKNWILMDFPFSCYVNGIYFSDVNNGWFWGSNNTIIKYTSGVTDVRRNGFKNRKRRIIDT
;
A
#
# COMPACT_ATOMS: atom_id res chain seq x y z
N MET A 1 42.96 -8.43 55.27
CA MET A 1 42.94 -8.53 53.79
C MET A 1 43.33 -7.17 53.21
N SER A 2 44.36 -7.09 52.35
CA SER A 2 44.93 -5.80 51.90
C SER A 2 43.92 -4.96 51.10
N SER A 3 43.92 -3.63 51.31
CA SER A 3 43.09 -2.64 50.59
C SER A 3 43.05 -2.89 49.08
N LYS A 4 44.20 -3.25 48.48
CA LYS A 4 44.30 -3.55 47.04
C LYS A 4 43.47 -4.76 46.59
N LYS A 5 43.33 -5.80 47.42
CA LYS A 5 42.51 -6.98 47.12
C LYS A 5 41.01 -6.66 47.15
N LEU A 6 40.61 -5.74 48.03
CA LEU A 6 39.23 -5.27 48.11
C LEU A 6 38.85 -4.41 46.89
N THR A 7 39.77 -3.54 46.45
CA THR A 7 39.56 -2.73 45.24
C THR A 7 39.47 -3.58 43.98
N LEU A 8 40.33 -4.59 43.85
CA LEU A 8 40.32 -5.51 42.72
C LEU A 8 39.03 -6.34 42.65
N PHE A 9 38.55 -6.83 43.80
CA PHE A 9 37.28 -7.57 43.86
C PHE A 9 36.08 -6.71 43.42
N LYS A 10 36.05 -5.43 43.83
CA LYS A 10 35.02 -4.47 43.40
C LYS A 10 35.05 -4.24 41.88
N ILE A 11 36.25 -4.09 41.30
CA ILE A 11 36.42 -3.87 39.86
C ILE A 11 35.93 -5.09 39.06
N ILE A 12 36.35 -6.29 39.46
CA ILE A 12 35.92 -7.54 38.81
C ILE A 12 34.40 -7.69 38.90
N ASN A 13 33.82 -7.40 40.06
CA ASN A 13 32.36 -7.47 40.27
C ASN A 13 31.60 -6.50 39.35
N ILE A 14 32.08 -5.26 39.20
CA ILE A 14 31.50 -4.26 38.29
C ILE A 14 31.54 -4.75 36.83
N TYR A 15 32.67 -5.30 36.38
CA TYR A 15 32.76 -5.84 35.02
C TYR A 15 31.83 -7.04 34.79
N CYS A 16 31.68 -7.93 35.79
CA CYS A 16 30.73 -9.04 35.71
C CYS A 16 29.27 -8.54 35.60
N ILE A 17 28.91 -7.49 36.33
CA ILE A 17 27.58 -6.88 36.27
C ILE A 17 27.35 -6.22 34.90
N LEU A 18 28.34 -5.48 34.39
CA LEU A 18 28.24 -4.84 33.07
C LEU A 18 28.14 -5.88 31.93
N SER A 19 28.92 -6.97 31.99
CA SER A 19 28.80 -8.07 31.02
C SER A 19 27.44 -8.77 31.11
N LEU A 20 26.90 -8.93 32.32
CA LEU A 20 25.59 -9.55 32.53
C LEU A 20 24.47 -8.64 31.99
N ILE A 21 24.57 -7.33 32.17
CA ILE A 21 23.62 -6.36 31.61
C ILE A 21 23.65 -6.38 30.09
N MET A 22 24.84 -6.44 29.46
CA MET A 22 24.94 -6.54 28.00
C MET A 22 24.40 -7.88 27.46
N LEU A 23 24.65 -9.00 28.15
CA LEU A 23 24.11 -10.32 27.81
C LEU A 23 22.57 -10.40 27.99
N LEU A 24 22.01 -9.57 28.87
CA LEU A 24 20.56 -9.47 29.08
C LEU A 24 19.90 -8.50 28.08
N SER A 25 20.61 -7.48 27.59
CA SER A 25 20.09 -6.58 26.54
C SER A 25 19.95 -7.27 25.19
N ASP A 26 20.79 -8.25 24.89
CA ASP A 26 20.70 -9.06 23.66
C ASP A 26 19.45 -9.96 23.63
N ARG A 27 18.79 -10.20 24.78
CA ARG A 27 17.54 -10.98 24.86
C ARG A 27 16.28 -10.18 24.54
N ALA A 28 16.38 -8.86 24.38
CA ALA A 28 15.31 -8.04 23.83
C ALA A 28 15.35 -8.07 22.30
N ILE A 29 15.41 -9.27 21.72
CA ILE A 29 15.09 -9.46 20.30
C ILE A 29 13.61 -9.13 20.20
N SER A 30 13.29 -8.10 19.42
CA SER A 30 11.92 -7.74 19.07
C SER A 30 11.21 -9.00 18.58
N GLN A 31 10.33 -9.54 19.41
CA GLN A 31 9.28 -10.40 18.93
C GLN A 31 8.54 -9.53 17.92
N GLU A 32 8.60 -9.86 16.63
CA GLU A 32 7.74 -9.21 15.65
C GLU A 32 6.31 -9.50 16.10
N ASN A 33 5.76 -8.58 16.88
CA ASN A 33 4.38 -8.65 17.31
C ASN A 33 3.57 -8.35 16.07
N HIS A 34 3.24 -9.38 15.29
CA HIS A 34 2.31 -9.27 14.17
C HIS A 34 0.92 -9.03 14.76
N THR A 35 0.62 -7.77 15.01
CA THR A 35 -0.68 -7.34 15.51
C THR A 35 -1.54 -6.86 14.35
N TRP A 36 -2.78 -7.34 14.28
CA TRP A 36 -3.78 -6.80 13.38
C TRP A 36 -4.15 -5.38 13.82
N GLU A 37 -4.01 -4.41 12.92
CA GLU A 37 -4.47 -3.03 13.12
C GLU A 37 -5.67 -2.76 12.20
N TRP A 38 -6.73 -2.18 12.76
CA TRP A 38 -7.89 -1.82 11.97
C TRP A 38 -7.66 -0.46 11.28
N LEU A 39 -7.44 -0.49 9.97
CA LEU A 39 -7.31 0.70 9.14
C LEU A 39 -8.69 1.02 8.53
N ASN A 40 -9.18 2.26 8.72
CA ASN A 40 -10.41 2.74 8.10
C ASN A 40 -10.08 3.63 6.90
N PRO A 41 -9.90 3.08 5.69
CA PRO A 41 -9.59 3.89 4.53
C PRO A 41 -10.78 4.78 4.16
N LEU A 42 -10.75 6.00 4.68
CA LEU A 42 -11.65 7.11 4.33
C LEU A 42 -11.28 7.65 2.94
N PRO A 43 -12.20 8.28 2.18
CA PRO A 43 -13.49 8.86 2.56
C PRO A 43 -14.73 7.96 2.32
N GLN A 44 -14.55 6.66 2.09
CA GLN A 44 -15.62 5.82 1.52
C GLN A 44 -16.13 4.75 2.49
N GLY A 45 -17.40 4.36 2.36
CA GLY A 45 -18.05 3.30 3.15
C GLY A 45 -18.51 2.10 2.33
N ASN A 46 -18.11 2.02 1.06
CA ASN A 46 -18.40 0.90 0.19
C ASN A 46 -17.53 -0.32 0.56
N PRO A 47 -18.04 -1.54 0.33
CA PRO A 47 -17.23 -2.75 0.40
C PRO A 47 -16.02 -2.68 -0.55
N LEU A 48 -14.88 -3.14 -0.05
CA LEU A 48 -13.64 -3.28 -0.80
C LEU A 48 -13.45 -4.76 -1.16
N PHE A 49 -13.09 -5.04 -2.40
CA PHE A 49 -13.02 -6.40 -2.94
C PHE A 49 -11.62 -6.81 -3.36
N SER A 50 -10.74 -5.86 -3.65
CA SER A 50 -9.41 -6.14 -4.15
C SER A 50 -8.38 -5.16 -3.60
N VAL A 51 -7.15 -5.64 -3.46
CA VAL A 51 -5.98 -4.85 -3.07
C VAL A 51 -4.80 -5.30 -3.92
N TYR A 52 -3.98 -4.35 -4.36
CA TYR A 52 -2.76 -4.61 -5.11
C TYR A 52 -1.67 -3.63 -4.70
N PHE A 53 -0.49 -4.13 -4.36
CA PHE A 53 0.69 -3.33 -4.08
C PHE A 53 1.77 -3.65 -5.12
N ILE A 54 2.32 -2.61 -5.74
CA ILE A 54 3.45 -2.77 -6.68
C ILE A 54 4.79 -2.81 -5.93
N ASP A 55 4.86 -2.12 -4.79
CA ASP A 55 5.96 -2.20 -3.84
C ASP A 55 5.44 -2.04 -2.40
N LYS A 56 6.35 -1.92 -1.42
CA LYS A 56 5.99 -1.82 0.01
C LYS A 56 5.21 -0.57 0.41
N ASN A 57 5.22 0.47 -0.42
CA ASN A 57 4.63 1.78 -0.13
C ASN A 57 3.46 2.08 -1.07
N GLU A 58 3.56 1.68 -2.33
CA GLU A 58 2.66 2.06 -3.41
C GLU A 58 1.60 0.98 -3.67
N GLY A 59 0.33 1.32 -3.48
CA GLY A 59 -0.77 0.35 -3.63
C GLY A 59 -2.14 0.95 -3.93
N TRP A 60 -3.02 0.09 -4.42
CA TRP A 60 -4.39 0.42 -4.82
C TRP A 60 -5.38 -0.56 -4.23
N VAL A 61 -6.58 -0.06 -3.94
CA VAL A 61 -7.71 -0.85 -3.46
C VAL A 61 -8.92 -0.57 -4.34
N GLY A 62 -9.66 -1.63 -4.67
CA GLY A 62 -10.86 -1.59 -5.50
C GLY A 62 -12.07 -2.06 -4.73
N GLY A 63 -13.21 -1.43 -4.96
CA GLY A 63 -14.46 -1.74 -4.28
C GLY A 63 -15.71 -1.57 -5.15
N GLU A 64 -16.84 -1.46 -4.47
CA GLU A 64 -18.16 -1.24 -5.10
C GLU A 64 -18.28 0.20 -5.65
N ASN A 65 -19.20 0.39 -6.62
CA ASN A 65 -19.55 1.69 -7.20
C ASN A 65 -18.35 2.45 -7.81
N GLY A 66 -17.37 1.72 -8.35
CA GLY A 66 -16.17 2.32 -8.92
C GLY A 66 -15.18 2.85 -7.88
N THR A 67 -15.30 2.43 -6.62
CA THR A 67 -14.36 2.87 -5.57
C THR A 67 -12.96 2.37 -5.92
N VAL A 68 -12.04 3.32 -6.15
CA VAL A 68 -10.61 3.05 -6.28
C VAL A 68 -9.87 3.98 -5.34
N LEU A 69 -9.11 3.40 -4.42
CA LEU A 69 -8.25 4.12 -3.47
C LEU A 69 -6.78 3.87 -3.81
N HIS A 70 -5.94 4.84 -3.50
CA HIS A 70 -4.50 4.80 -3.74
C HIS A 70 -3.73 5.22 -2.48
N THR A 71 -2.62 4.55 -2.21
CA THR A 71 -1.70 4.85 -1.11
C THR A 71 -0.27 4.90 -1.63
N THR A 72 0.54 5.77 -1.02
CA THR A 72 1.98 5.91 -1.28
C THR A 72 2.81 5.73 0.01
N ASP A 73 2.18 5.28 1.10
CA ASP A 73 2.79 5.14 2.43
C ASP A 73 2.54 3.79 3.10
N GLY A 74 2.26 2.77 2.28
CA GLY A 74 2.07 1.39 2.75
C GLY A 74 0.68 1.15 3.33
N GLY A 75 -0.31 1.96 2.93
CA GLY A 75 -1.69 1.81 3.37
C GLY A 75 -2.03 2.53 4.67
N LYS A 76 -1.13 3.38 5.19
CA LYS A 76 -1.43 4.21 6.38
C LYS A 76 -2.44 5.29 6.04
N ASN A 77 -2.32 5.87 4.84
CA ASN A 77 -3.27 6.83 4.30
C ASN A 77 -3.71 6.41 2.90
N TRP A 78 -4.99 6.65 2.61
CA TRP A 78 -5.62 6.34 1.32
C TRP A 78 -6.27 7.58 0.73
N ILE A 79 -6.16 7.73 -0.59
CA ILE A 79 -6.73 8.84 -1.35
C ILE A 79 -7.69 8.24 -2.39
N LEU A 80 -8.89 8.81 -2.49
CA LEU A 80 -9.86 8.42 -3.51
C LEU A 80 -9.38 8.89 -4.89
N MET A 81 -9.30 7.97 -5.84
CA MET A 81 -9.00 8.27 -7.23
C MET A 81 -10.27 8.65 -7.99
N ASP A 82 -10.16 9.57 -8.94
CA ASP A 82 -11.25 9.88 -9.87
C ASP A 82 -11.40 8.74 -10.88
N PHE A 83 -12.38 7.86 -10.60
CA PHE A 83 -12.70 6.71 -11.43
C PHE A 83 -14.10 6.89 -12.04
N PRO A 84 -14.22 7.15 -13.35
CA PRO A 84 -15.47 7.64 -13.93
C PRO A 84 -16.53 6.55 -14.16
N PHE A 85 -16.30 5.32 -13.70
CA PHE A 85 -17.16 4.17 -13.99
C PHE A 85 -17.77 3.62 -12.71
N SER A 86 -19.10 3.45 -12.69
CA SER A 86 -19.77 2.73 -11.62
C SER A 86 -19.76 1.22 -11.92
N CYS A 87 -18.79 0.51 -11.36
CA CYS A 87 -18.67 -0.95 -11.49
C CYS A 87 -18.08 -1.58 -10.23
N TYR A 88 -18.14 -2.91 -10.12
CA TYR A 88 -17.41 -3.66 -9.10
C TYR A 88 -15.96 -3.79 -9.51
N VAL A 89 -15.01 -3.23 -8.76
CA VAL A 89 -13.58 -3.38 -9.05
C VAL A 89 -13.06 -4.64 -8.35
N ASN A 90 -13.14 -5.76 -9.06
CA ASN A 90 -12.85 -7.09 -8.53
C ASN A 90 -11.37 -7.47 -8.63
N GLY A 91 -10.60 -6.76 -9.43
CA GLY A 91 -9.16 -6.94 -9.42
C GLY A 91 -8.39 -5.83 -10.11
N ILE A 92 -7.11 -5.79 -9.74
CA ILE A 92 -6.19 -4.70 -10.02
C ILE A 92 -4.83 -5.31 -10.34
N TYR A 93 -4.16 -4.77 -11.35
CA TYR A 93 -2.78 -5.10 -11.67
C TYR A 93 -2.06 -3.87 -12.22
N PHE A 94 -0.84 -3.62 -11.79
CA PHE A 94 0.02 -2.59 -12.36
C PHE A 94 1.36 -3.18 -12.82
N SER A 95 1.83 -2.78 -14.00
CA SER A 95 3.18 -3.12 -14.47
C SER A 95 4.23 -2.14 -13.95
N ASP A 96 3.84 -0.89 -13.74
CA ASP A 96 4.60 0.19 -13.12
C ASP A 96 3.60 1.19 -12.51
N VAL A 97 4.07 2.16 -11.73
CA VAL A 97 3.21 3.14 -11.05
C VAL A 97 2.29 3.92 -12.00
N ASN A 98 2.67 4.01 -13.28
CA ASN A 98 1.91 4.74 -14.29
C ASN A 98 1.03 3.87 -15.17
N ASN A 99 1.17 2.54 -15.16
CA ASN A 99 0.48 1.65 -16.09
C ASN A 99 -0.22 0.53 -15.33
N GLY A 100 -1.55 0.54 -15.35
CA GLY A 100 -2.36 -0.44 -14.64
C GLY A 100 -3.64 -0.84 -15.36
N TRP A 101 -4.24 -1.91 -14.88
CA TRP A 101 -5.49 -2.47 -15.36
C TRP A 101 -6.39 -2.82 -14.19
N PHE A 102 -7.67 -2.50 -14.36
CA PHE A 102 -8.75 -2.83 -13.46
C PHE A 102 -9.72 -3.72 -14.23
N TRP A 103 -10.22 -4.78 -13.59
CA TRP A 103 -11.31 -5.56 -14.16
C TRP A 103 -12.44 -5.72 -13.15
N GLY A 104 -13.64 -5.88 -13.69
CA GLY A 104 -14.84 -5.79 -12.88
C GLY A 104 -16.05 -6.44 -13.50
N SER A 105 -17.20 -6.20 -12.87
CA SER A 105 -18.48 -6.63 -13.41
C SER A 105 -18.72 -6.12 -14.84
N ASN A 106 -19.64 -6.78 -15.55
CA ASN A 106 -20.08 -6.41 -16.90
C ASN A 106 -19.00 -6.55 -17.99
N ASN A 107 -18.09 -7.53 -17.85
CA ASN A 107 -17.00 -7.78 -18.81
C ASN A 107 -16.10 -6.56 -19.05
N THR A 108 -15.96 -5.70 -18.03
CA THR A 108 -15.23 -4.44 -18.14
C THR A 108 -13.76 -4.65 -17.82
N ILE A 109 -12.87 -4.23 -18.72
CA ILE A 109 -11.43 -4.07 -18.47
C ILE A 109 -11.09 -2.60 -18.73
N ILE A 110 -10.51 -1.93 -17.74
CA ILE A 110 -10.15 -0.52 -17.78
C ILE A 110 -8.65 -0.41 -17.64
N LYS A 111 -8.03 0.35 -18.55
CA LYS A 111 -6.60 0.66 -18.48
C LYS A 111 -6.41 2.04 -17.85
N TYR A 112 -5.51 2.11 -16.88
CA TYR A 112 -5.00 3.34 -16.29
C TYR A 112 -3.65 3.70 -16.88
N THR A 113 -3.46 5.00 -17.17
CA THR A 113 -2.19 5.56 -17.63
C THR A 113 -2.02 6.96 -17.06
N SER A 114 -1.24 7.14 -15.98
CA SER A 114 -0.87 8.50 -15.53
C SER A 114 0.13 9.10 -16.50
N GLY A 115 -0.15 10.32 -16.95
CA GLY A 115 0.67 11.05 -17.92
C GLY A 115 -0.02 11.34 -19.25
N VAL A 116 -1.29 10.93 -19.43
CA VAL A 116 -2.13 11.42 -20.53
C VAL A 116 -3.18 12.36 -19.93
N THR A 117 -2.93 13.67 -19.99
CA THR A 117 -4.03 14.62 -20.03
C THR A 117 -4.85 14.27 -21.26
N ASP A 118 -6.02 13.67 -21.08
CA ASP A 118 -6.86 13.29 -22.21
C ASP A 118 -7.44 14.54 -22.89
N VAL A 119 -6.68 15.12 -23.82
CA VAL A 119 -7.15 16.16 -24.76
C VAL A 119 -8.08 15.54 -25.82
N ARG A 120 -8.38 14.23 -25.78
CA ARG A 120 -9.23 13.55 -26.79
C ARG A 120 -10.68 13.33 -26.37
N ARG A 121 -11.17 14.00 -25.33
CA ARG A 121 -12.62 14.28 -25.19
C ARG A 121 -13.08 15.31 -26.24
N ASN A 122 -13.04 14.95 -27.53
CA ASN A 122 -13.85 15.53 -28.60
C ASN A 122 -13.61 14.73 -29.89
N GLY A 123 -14.44 13.73 -30.18
CA GLY A 123 -14.32 13.02 -31.46
C GLY A 123 -15.31 11.92 -31.77
N PHE A 124 -15.90 11.24 -30.79
CA PHE A 124 -16.93 10.24 -31.07
C PHE A 124 -18.33 10.86 -31.07
N LYS A 125 -18.57 11.80 -31.99
CA LYS A 125 -19.91 12.11 -32.50
C LYS A 125 -19.94 11.82 -34.00
N ASN A 126 -20.73 10.81 -34.34
CA ASN A 126 -21.44 10.63 -35.61
C ASN A 126 -20.62 10.68 -36.92
N ARG A 127 -20.30 9.51 -37.48
CA ARG A 127 -20.41 9.28 -38.93
C ARG A 127 -20.87 7.85 -39.26
N LYS A 128 -22.16 7.58 -39.07
CA LYS A 128 -22.90 6.64 -39.95
C LYS A 128 -23.79 7.47 -40.86
N ARG A 129 -23.31 7.73 -42.08
CA ARG A 129 -24.15 7.87 -43.29
C ARG A 129 -23.24 7.80 -44.51
N ARG A 130 -23.23 6.63 -45.16
CA ARG A 130 -22.87 6.44 -46.57
C ARG A 130 -23.90 5.47 -47.15
N ILE A 131 -24.88 6.03 -47.84
CA ILE A 131 -25.71 5.39 -48.88
C ILE A 131 -25.70 6.46 -49.97
N ILE A 132 -24.68 6.47 -50.83
CA ILE A 132 -24.65 5.94 -52.20
C ILE A 132 -25.78 6.56 -53.05
N ASP A 133 -25.43 7.62 -53.77
CA ASP A 133 -26.14 8.06 -54.97
C ASP A 133 -25.55 7.29 -56.17
N THR A 134 -26.42 6.55 -56.88
CA THR A 134 -26.36 6.29 -58.34
C THR A 134 -27.78 5.97 -58.79
#